data_AF-K2F6S4-F1
#
_entry.id   AF-K2F6S4-F1
#
_cell.length_a   1.000
_cell.length_b   1.000
_cell.length_c   1.000
_cell.angle_alpha   90.00
_cell.angle_beta   90.00
_cell.angle_gamma   90.00
#
_symmetry.space_group_name_H-M   'P 1'
#
loop_
_entity.id
_entity.type
_entity.pdbx_description
1 polymer ?
#
loop_
_entity_poly.entity_id
_entity_poly.type
_entity_poly.pdbx_seq_one_letter_code
_entity_poly.pdbx_strand_id
1 'polypeptide(L)'
;MKTLKIQSIGRDNLYALSYRDTDPAKAQRVVQALVSIFVESSLGDKRSDSDSARKFIDEQIRGYEKKLQDAEARLKDFKLRNMELQLGEGKNSVDQLSSLAAELNSSRLALREAENSRDAMRRQILGEEPVLLPDSSTASSTISLPEIDGRIDVQKRNLDNLLQRYTDQHPDVIGTRRLIKDLEEQKQQELLARKKFAVANPGSSISNNPVYQQMKVSLAESESNVASLQARVAEYDARYKHATNLLRTQPQLEAEFTQLNRDYEIH
;
A
#
# COMPACT_ATOMS: atom_id res chain seq x y z
N MET A 1 -43.90 -59.68 72.81
CA MET A 1 -43.26 -58.48 72.24
C MET A 1 -42.19 -58.92 71.25
N LYS A 2 -42.34 -58.59 69.96
CA LYS A 2 -41.35 -58.90 68.93
C LYS A 2 -40.27 -57.82 68.98
N THR A 3 -39.02 -58.20 69.22
CA THR A 3 -37.91 -57.23 69.34
C THR A 3 -36.81 -57.60 68.35
N LEU A 4 -36.65 -56.79 67.31
CA LEU A 4 -35.48 -56.81 66.43
C LEU A 4 -34.38 -55.96 67.08
N LYS A 5 -33.17 -56.48 67.21
CA LYS A 5 -32.00 -55.72 67.66
C LYS A 5 -30.85 -55.91 66.68
N ILE A 6 -30.28 -54.78 66.25
CA ILE A 6 -29.07 -54.71 65.44
C ILE A 6 -27.99 -54.09 66.33
N GLN A 7 -26.90 -54.80 66.54
CA GLN A 7 -25.75 -54.32 67.33
C GLN A 7 -24.49 -54.41 66.47
N SER A 8 -23.77 -53.30 66.32
CA SER A 8 -22.43 -53.32 65.73
C SER A 8 -21.45 -53.82 66.79
N ILE A 9 -20.65 -54.82 66.45
CA ILE A 9 -19.72 -55.49 67.36
C ILE A 9 -18.30 -55.07 66.98
N GLY A 10 -17.73 -54.12 67.72
CA GLY A 10 -16.31 -53.74 67.61
C GLY A 10 -15.96 -52.82 66.42
N ARG A 11 -14.66 -52.67 66.16
CA ARG A 11 -14.07 -51.76 65.14
C ARG A 11 -14.09 -52.30 63.69
N ASP A 12 -14.47 -53.56 63.49
CA ASP A 12 -14.22 -54.31 62.24
C ASP A 12 -15.48 -54.61 61.41
N ASN A 13 -16.45 -53.68 61.31
CA ASN A 13 -17.63 -53.83 60.44
C ASN A 13 -18.46 -55.13 60.67
N LEU A 14 -18.42 -55.72 61.86
CA LEU A 14 -19.22 -56.90 62.21
C LEU A 14 -20.57 -56.46 62.80
N TYR A 15 -21.66 -57.02 62.28
CA TYR A 15 -23.03 -56.73 62.75
C TYR A 15 -23.67 -58.00 63.33
N ALA A 16 -24.16 -57.92 64.57
CA ALA A 16 -25.02 -58.93 65.17
C ALA A 16 -26.48 -58.56 64.92
N LEU A 17 -27.19 -59.43 64.19
CA LEU A 17 -28.64 -59.36 64.03
C LEU A 17 -29.28 -60.38 64.96
N SER A 18 -30.18 -59.92 65.83
CA SER A 18 -30.95 -60.79 66.72
C SER A 18 -32.44 -60.48 66.62
N TYR A 19 -33.23 -61.54 66.51
CA TYR A 19 -34.69 -61.46 66.41
C TYR A 19 -35.32 -62.50 67.33
N ARG A 20 -36.32 -62.10 68.11
CA ARG A 20 -37.03 -62.97 69.05
C ARG A 20 -38.49 -63.09 68.65
N ASP A 21 -38.93 -64.30 68.37
CA ASP A 21 -40.33 -64.67 68.11
C ASP A 21 -40.68 -65.95 68.87
N THR A 22 -41.98 -66.20 69.06
CA THR A 22 -42.52 -67.40 69.69
C THR A 22 -42.48 -68.62 68.76
N ASP A 23 -42.44 -68.38 67.44
CA ASP A 23 -42.33 -69.43 66.42
C ASP A 23 -40.88 -69.51 65.89
N PRO A 24 -40.15 -70.61 66.14
CA PRO A 24 -38.75 -70.76 65.73
C PRO A 24 -38.58 -70.69 64.20
N ALA A 25 -39.56 -71.17 63.42
CA ALA A 25 -39.49 -71.13 61.96
C ALA A 25 -39.63 -69.71 61.41
N LYS A 26 -40.48 -68.88 62.03
CA LYS A 26 -40.60 -67.45 61.67
C LYS A 26 -39.36 -66.67 62.08
N ALA A 27 -38.79 -66.95 63.25
CA ALA A 27 -37.58 -66.26 63.70
C ALA A 27 -36.41 -66.48 62.73
N GLN A 28 -36.19 -67.72 62.29
CA GLN A 28 -35.16 -68.06 61.32
C GLN A 28 -35.38 -67.35 59.98
N ARG A 29 -36.61 -67.39 59.42
CA ARG A 29 -36.91 -66.75 58.13
C ARG A 29 -36.69 -65.24 58.15
N VAL A 30 -37.04 -64.58 59.25
CA VAL A 30 -36.86 -63.13 59.38
C VAL A 30 -35.38 -62.75 59.42
N VAL A 31 -34.56 -63.46 60.22
CA VAL A 31 -33.11 -63.21 60.23
C VAL A 31 -32.48 -63.51 58.88
N GLN A 32 -32.86 -64.61 58.22
CA GLN A 32 -32.36 -64.95 56.90
C GLN A 32 -32.70 -63.88 55.85
N ALA A 33 -33.95 -63.39 55.83
CA ALA A 33 -34.36 -62.32 54.94
C ALA A 33 -33.60 -61.01 55.20
N LEU A 34 -33.38 -60.65 56.47
CA LEU A 34 -32.60 -59.47 56.84
C LEU A 34 -31.12 -59.58 56.42
N VAL A 35 -30.51 -60.76 56.58
CA VAL A 35 -29.14 -61.01 56.10
C VAL A 35 -29.08 -60.90 54.58
N SER A 36 -30.02 -61.50 53.86
CA SER A 36 -30.10 -61.39 52.40
C SER A 36 -30.24 -59.94 51.94
N ILE A 37 -31.16 -59.16 52.55
CA ILE A 37 -31.35 -57.74 52.24
C ILE A 37 -30.07 -56.94 52.53
N PHE A 38 -29.37 -57.20 53.64
CA PHE A 38 -28.15 -56.47 53.99
C PHE A 38 -26.98 -56.78 53.04
N VAL A 39 -26.82 -58.04 52.64
CA VAL A 39 -25.81 -58.43 51.64
C VAL A 39 -26.12 -57.82 50.27
N GLU A 40 -27.38 -57.84 49.85
CA GLU A 40 -27.82 -57.26 48.58
C GLU A 40 -27.69 -55.73 48.58
N SER A 41 -28.02 -55.07 49.68
CA SER A 41 -27.82 -53.62 49.88
C SER A 41 -26.34 -53.25 49.85
N SER A 42 -25.47 -53.95 50.60
CA SER A 42 -24.03 -53.61 50.65
C SER A 42 -23.32 -53.85 49.31
N LEU A 43 -23.72 -54.89 48.57
CA LEU A 43 -23.21 -55.13 47.22
C LEU A 43 -23.76 -54.10 46.22
N GLY A 44 -25.03 -53.70 46.38
CA GLY A 44 -25.67 -52.62 45.63
C GLY A 44 -24.99 -51.26 45.84
N ASP A 45 -24.66 -50.91 47.08
CA ASP A 45 -23.97 -49.66 47.44
C ASP A 45 -22.58 -49.59 46.81
N LYS A 46 -21.77 -50.67 46.92
CA LYS A 46 -20.44 -50.72 46.26
C LYS A 46 -20.54 -50.61 44.73
N ARG A 47 -21.60 -51.16 44.13
CA ARG A 47 -21.86 -51.07 42.68
C ARG A 47 -22.28 -49.65 42.29
N SER A 48 -23.15 -49.02 43.08
CA SER A 48 -23.59 -47.63 42.92
C SER A 48 -22.43 -46.64 43.08
N ASP A 49 -21.54 -46.85 44.06
CA ASP A 49 -20.33 -46.04 44.26
C ASP A 49 -19.38 -46.16 43.06
N SER A 50 -19.19 -47.38 42.54
CA SER A 50 -18.37 -47.60 41.33
C SER A 50 -18.99 -46.95 40.09
N ASP A 51 -20.31 -47.06 39.93
CA ASP A 51 -21.05 -46.47 38.81
C ASP A 51 -21.06 -44.93 38.88
N SER A 52 -21.13 -44.35 40.08
CA SER A 52 -21.04 -42.89 40.29
C SER A 52 -19.63 -42.35 40.06
N ALA A 53 -18.59 -43.05 40.53
CA ALA A 53 -17.20 -42.71 40.24
C ALA A 53 -16.90 -42.79 38.74
N ARG A 54 -17.43 -43.81 38.04
CA ARG A 54 -17.32 -43.92 36.59
C ARG A 54 -17.99 -42.76 35.86
N LYS A 55 -19.23 -42.42 36.23
CA LYS A 55 -19.95 -41.27 35.66
C LYS A 55 -19.21 -39.95 35.90
N PHE A 56 -18.68 -39.76 37.10
CA PHE A 56 -17.87 -38.59 37.42
C PHE A 56 -16.62 -38.50 36.52
N ILE A 57 -15.89 -39.60 36.34
CA ILE A 57 -14.74 -39.66 35.44
C ILE A 57 -15.16 -39.39 34.00
N ASP A 58 -16.25 -39.99 33.51
CA ASP A 58 -16.76 -39.75 32.15
C ASP A 58 -17.16 -38.28 31.93
N GLU A 59 -17.74 -37.63 32.94
CA GLU A 59 -18.04 -36.19 32.92
C GLU A 59 -16.78 -35.33 32.91
N GLN A 60 -15.77 -35.69 33.71
CA GLN A 60 -14.47 -35.01 33.68
C GLN A 60 -13.80 -35.18 32.31
N ILE A 61 -13.77 -36.39 31.76
CA ILE A 61 -13.19 -36.68 30.42
C ILE A 61 -13.87 -35.82 29.36
N ARG A 62 -15.20 -35.78 29.31
CA ARG A 62 -15.94 -34.93 28.36
C ARG A 62 -15.64 -33.45 28.58
N GLY A 63 -15.49 -33.02 29.82
CA GLY A 63 -15.09 -31.65 30.17
C GLY A 63 -13.69 -31.31 29.65
N TYR A 64 -12.72 -32.20 29.84
CA TYR A 64 -11.34 -32.03 29.35
C TYR A 64 -11.26 -32.12 27.82
N GLU A 65 -11.95 -33.07 27.19
CA GLU A 65 -12.02 -33.21 25.73
C GLU A 65 -12.55 -31.93 25.09
N LYS A 66 -13.61 -31.34 25.65
CA LYS A 66 -14.15 -30.06 25.17
C LYS A 66 -13.15 -28.92 25.36
N LYS A 67 -12.46 -28.84 26.51
CA LYS A 67 -11.43 -27.82 26.75
C LYS A 67 -10.25 -27.96 25.79
N LEU A 68 -9.81 -29.19 25.51
CA LEU A 68 -8.75 -29.48 24.56
C LEU A 68 -9.17 -29.05 23.15
N GLN A 69 -10.38 -29.42 22.71
CA GLN A 69 -10.91 -29.01 21.42
C GLN A 69 -11.00 -27.47 21.28
N ASP A 70 -11.44 -26.79 22.34
CA ASP A 70 -11.50 -25.32 22.36
C ASP A 70 -10.08 -24.70 22.31
N ALA A 71 -9.10 -25.28 23.01
CA ALA A 71 -7.70 -24.84 22.99
C ALA A 71 -7.05 -25.07 21.62
N GLU A 72 -7.27 -26.23 20.99
CA GLU A 72 -6.84 -26.54 19.63
C GLU A 72 -7.44 -25.57 18.61
N ALA A 73 -8.74 -25.27 18.73
CA ALA A 73 -9.41 -24.31 17.86
C ALA A 73 -8.81 -22.91 17.99
N ARG A 74 -8.55 -22.44 19.23
CA ARG A 74 -7.88 -21.15 19.48
C ARG A 74 -6.47 -21.11 18.90
N LEU A 75 -5.68 -22.16 19.10
CA LEU A 75 -4.31 -22.26 18.59
C LEU A 75 -4.29 -22.30 17.06
N LYS A 76 -5.21 -23.04 16.45
CA LYS A 76 -5.40 -23.09 14.99
C LYS A 76 -5.77 -21.72 14.44
N ASP A 77 -6.76 -21.05 15.02
CA ASP A 77 -7.19 -19.72 14.60
C ASP A 77 -6.06 -18.69 14.73
N PHE A 78 -5.29 -18.76 15.81
CA PHE A 78 -4.12 -17.91 16.01
C PHE A 78 -3.06 -18.15 14.93
N LYS A 79 -2.75 -19.41 14.61
CA LYS A 79 -1.80 -19.75 13.53
C LYS A 79 -2.29 -19.29 12.16
N LEU A 80 -3.58 -19.42 11.86
CA LEU A 80 -4.15 -18.98 10.59
C LEU A 80 -4.09 -17.45 10.43
N ARG A 81 -4.38 -16.70 11.50
CA ARG A 81 -4.36 -15.22 11.46
C ARG A 81 -2.94 -14.64 11.43
N ASN A 82 -1.97 -15.34 12.04
CA ASN A 82 -0.60 -14.86 12.18
C ASN A 82 0.41 -15.63 11.30
N MET A 83 -0.07 -16.32 10.26
CA MET A 83 0.77 -17.13 9.36
C MET A 83 1.87 -16.30 8.69
N GLU A 84 1.59 -15.05 8.34
CA GLU A 84 2.54 -14.12 7.72
C GLU A 84 3.68 -13.72 8.68
N LEU A 85 3.42 -13.70 10.00
CA LEU A 85 4.46 -13.45 11.00
C LEU A 85 5.34 -14.68 11.27
N GLN A 86 4.79 -15.89 11.23
CA GLN A 86 5.57 -17.11 11.52
C GLN A 86 6.62 -17.44 10.45
N LEU A 87 6.42 -17.00 9.20
CA LEU A 87 7.41 -17.19 8.13
C LEU A 87 8.60 -16.21 8.23
N GLY A 88 8.47 -15.14 9.03
CA GLY A 88 9.54 -14.20 9.30
C GLY A 88 10.37 -14.67 10.50
N GLU A 89 11.45 -15.43 10.27
CA GLU A 89 12.47 -15.64 11.30
C GLU A 89 12.90 -14.27 11.86
N GLY A 90 12.57 -13.97 13.12
CA GLY A 90 12.70 -12.63 13.71
C GLY A 90 14.13 -12.04 13.68
N LYS A 91 15.15 -12.89 13.49
CA LYS A 91 16.53 -12.45 13.30
C LYS A 91 16.76 -11.81 11.92
N ASN A 92 16.11 -12.34 10.88
CA ASN A 92 16.18 -11.80 9.52
C ASN A 92 15.33 -10.53 9.36
N SER A 93 14.30 -10.35 10.20
CA SER A 93 13.40 -9.19 10.13
C SER A 93 14.08 -7.87 10.48
N VAL A 94 15.02 -7.86 11.43
CA VAL A 94 15.78 -6.64 11.79
C VAL A 94 16.75 -6.26 10.68
N ASP A 95 17.44 -7.24 10.09
CA ASP A 95 18.34 -7.01 8.96
C ASP A 95 17.57 -6.51 7.73
N GLN A 96 16.41 -7.10 7.43
CA GLN A 96 15.50 -6.62 6.39
C GLN A 96 14.98 -5.19 6.65
N LEU A 97 14.69 -4.85 7.90
CA LEU A 97 14.28 -3.49 8.25
C LEU A 97 15.42 -2.49 8.01
N SER A 98 16.66 -2.88 8.34
CA SER A 98 17.84 -2.05 8.10
C SER A 98 18.11 -1.83 6.61
N SER A 99 17.93 -2.86 5.78
CA SER A 99 18.11 -2.75 4.32
C SER A 99 17.01 -1.92 3.68
N LEU A 100 15.75 -2.11 4.09
CA LEU A 100 14.62 -1.24 3.68
C LEU A 100 14.86 0.22 4.08
N ALA A 101 15.39 0.48 5.28
CA ALA A 101 15.73 1.83 5.70
C ALA A 101 16.85 2.45 4.84
N ALA A 102 17.85 1.66 4.48
CA ALA A 102 18.92 2.09 3.57
C ALA A 102 18.39 2.40 2.16
N GLU A 103 17.53 1.55 1.60
CA GLU A 103 16.88 1.75 0.29
C GLU A 103 15.93 2.96 0.28
N LEU A 104 15.19 3.17 1.38
CA LEU A 104 14.34 4.34 1.56
C LEU A 104 15.18 5.62 1.57
N ASN A 105 16.28 5.64 2.35
CA ASN A 105 17.15 6.80 2.45
C ASN A 105 17.85 7.10 1.12
N SER A 106 18.34 6.08 0.40
CA SER A 106 18.94 6.28 -0.92
C SER A 106 17.91 6.81 -1.93
N SER A 107 16.67 6.30 -1.90
CA SER A 107 15.59 6.79 -2.77
C SER A 107 15.17 8.22 -2.44
N ARG A 108 15.13 8.60 -1.16
CA ARG A 108 14.86 9.97 -0.72
C ARG A 108 15.97 10.94 -1.13
N LEU A 109 17.23 10.51 -1.05
CA LEU A 109 18.36 11.31 -1.53
C LEU A 109 18.27 11.53 -3.05
N ALA A 110 18.04 10.45 -3.82
CA ALA A 110 17.87 10.54 -5.27
C ALA A 110 16.68 11.44 -5.66
N LEU A 111 15.57 11.36 -4.92
CA LEU A 111 14.43 12.26 -5.13
C LEU A 111 14.83 13.72 -4.93
N ARG A 112 15.53 14.03 -3.83
CA ARG A 112 15.98 15.40 -3.54
C ARG A 112 16.95 15.92 -4.61
N GLU A 113 17.85 15.07 -5.10
CA GLU A 113 18.75 15.40 -6.20
C GLU A 113 17.98 15.69 -7.49
N ALA A 114 16.98 14.87 -7.83
CA ALA A 114 16.13 15.06 -9.00
C ALA A 114 15.27 16.34 -8.89
N GLU A 115 14.71 16.63 -7.72
CA GLU A 115 13.94 17.85 -7.45
C GLU A 115 14.82 19.10 -7.62
N ASN A 116 16.04 19.08 -7.06
CA ASN A 116 17.00 20.17 -7.22
C ASN A 116 17.39 20.39 -8.69
N SER A 117 17.61 19.31 -9.45
CA SER A 117 17.92 19.36 -10.88
C SER A 117 16.75 19.96 -11.68
N ARG A 118 15.52 19.50 -11.42
CA ARG A 118 14.29 20.05 -11.99
C ARG A 118 14.13 21.53 -11.69
N ASP A 119 14.36 21.94 -10.44
CA ASP A 119 14.25 23.34 -10.02
C ASP A 119 15.37 24.22 -10.58
N ALA A 120 16.56 23.66 -10.83
CA ALA A 120 17.62 24.34 -11.56
C ALA A 120 17.24 24.56 -13.04
N MET A 121 16.73 23.53 -13.73
CA MET A 121 16.25 23.67 -15.12
C MET A 121 15.09 24.65 -15.23
N ARG A 122 14.14 24.60 -14.29
CA ARG A 122 13.03 25.54 -14.23
C ARG A 122 13.51 26.99 -14.04
N ARG A 123 14.50 27.20 -13.17
CA ARG A 123 15.16 28.51 -13.00
C ARG A 123 15.94 28.93 -14.23
N GLN A 124 16.57 28.00 -14.97
CA GLN A 124 17.23 28.34 -16.22
C GLN A 124 16.21 28.80 -17.27
N ILE A 125 15.06 28.12 -17.39
CA ILE A 125 13.99 28.50 -18.33
C ILE A 125 13.35 29.85 -17.97
N LEU A 126 13.27 30.18 -16.67
CA LEU A 126 12.70 31.44 -16.18
C LEU A 126 13.73 32.59 -16.08
N GLY A 127 14.99 32.26 -15.81
CA GLY A 127 16.11 33.20 -15.66
C GLY A 127 16.80 33.51 -16.99
N GLU A 128 16.75 32.58 -17.95
CA GLU A 128 16.62 32.90 -19.37
C GLU A 128 15.18 33.31 -19.67
N GLU A 129 14.64 34.28 -18.92
CA GLU A 129 13.80 35.25 -19.58
C GLU A 129 14.63 35.68 -20.79
N PRO A 130 14.14 35.56 -22.03
CA PRO A 130 14.88 36.04 -23.16
C PRO A 130 15.03 37.53 -22.88
N VAL A 131 16.22 37.90 -22.39
CA VAL A 131 16.80 39.19 -22.63
C VAL A 131 16.71 39.24 -24.13
N LEU A 132 15.65 39.89 -24.61
CA LEU A 132 15.59 40.50 -25.91
C LEU A 132 16.98 41.05 -26.05
N LEU A 133 17.81 40.44 -26.90
CA LEU A 133 19.13 40.97 -27.20
C LEU A 133 18.90 42.47 -27.32
N PRO A 134 19.55 43.29 -26.47
CA PRO A 134 19.31 44.71 -26.51
C PRO A 134 19.74 45.14 -27.91
N ASP A 135 18.74 45.40 -28.72
CA ASP A 135 18.79 46.35 -29.80
C ASP A 135 20.05 46.20 -30.66
N SER A 136 20.08 45.19 -31.54
CA SER A 136 20.70 45.44 -32.84
C SER A 136 19.78 46.34 -33.66
N SER A 137 19.52 47.56 -33.15
CA SER A 137 18.84 48.68 -33.82
C SER A 137 19.59 49.19 -35.06
N THR A 138 20.63 48.50 -35.50
CA THR A 138 21.33 48.77 -36.75
C THR A 138 21.23 47.63 -37.76
N ALA A 139 20.62 46.50 -37.41
CA ALA A 139 20.19 45.53 -38.40
C ALA A 139 18.67 45.59 -38.46
N SER A 140 18.18 46.25 -39.50
CA SER A 140 16.85 46.00 -40.06
C SER A 140 16.70 44.50 -40.26
N SER A 141 16.34 43.78 -39.20
CA SER A 141 15.67 42.49 -39.28
C SER A 141 14.28 42.83 -39.76
N THR A 142 14.25 43.20 -41.04
CA THR A 142 13.14 42.93 -41.91
C THR A 142 12.66 41.55 -41.51
N ILE A 143 11.46 41.51 -40.96
CA ILE A 143 10.64 40.31 -41.08
C ILE A 143 10.61 40.12 -42.60
N SER A 144 11.55 39.33 -43.12
CA SER A 144 11.69 39.13 -44.55
C SER A 144 10.47 38.33 -44.95
N LEU A 145 9.83 38.78 -46.02
CA LEU A 145 8.81 38.01 -46.70
C LEU A 145 9.52 37.52 -47.95
N PRO A 146 10.17 36.35 -47.92
CA PRO A 146 11.06 35.91 -49.01
C PRO A 146 10.34 35.90 -50.36
N GLU A 147 9.03 35.60 -50.33
CA GLU A 147 8.15 35.63 -51.50
C GLU A 147 7.95 37.05 -52.09
N ILE A 148 7.71 38.06 -51.24
CA ILE A 148 7.49 39.44 -51.69
C ILE A 148 8.83 40.11 -52.04
N ASP A 149 9.87 39.87 -51.24
CA ASP A 149 11.22 40.36 -51.48
C ASP A 149 11.77 39.82 -52.81
N GLY A 150 11.62 38.52 -53.07
CA GLY A 150 12.03 37.90 -54.34
C GLY A 150 11.30 38.48 -55.56
N ARG A 151 9.99 38.76 -55.43
CA ARG A 151 9.20 39.41 -56.49
C ARG A 151 9.66 40.85 -56.75
N ILE A 152 9.93 41.64 -55.70
CA ILE A 152 10.43 43.00 -55.84
C ILE A 152 11.80 43.01 -56.54
N ASP A 153 12.70 42.10 -56.17
CA ASP A 153 14.03 41.98 -56.78
C ASP A 153 13.94 41.67 -58.28
N VAL A 154 13.07 40.73 -58.67
CA VAL A 154 12.82 40.39 -60.08
C VAL A 154 12.31 41.62 -60.85
N GLN A 155 11.37 42.37 -60.28
CA GLN A 155 10.83 43.56 -60.93
C GLN A 155 11.83 44.71 -61.00
N LYS A 156 12.69 44.89 -59.99
CA LYS A 156 13.79 45.87 -60.01
C LYS A 156 14.79 45.56 -61.11
N ARG A 157 15.20 44.29 -61.26
CA ARG A 157 16.07 43.86 -62.36
C ARG A 157 15.40 44.07 -63.73
N ASN A 158 14.09 43.86 -63.84
CA ASN A 158 13.35 44.13 -65.06
C ASN A 158 13.34 45.63 -65.40
N LEU A 159 13.12 46.49 -64.39
CA LEU A 159 13.21 47.95 -64.53
C LEU A 159 14.60 48.39 -65.02
N ASP A 160 15.67 47.86 -64.44
CA ASP A 160 17.04 48.20 -64.84
C ASP A 160 17.33 47.83 -66.31
N ASN A 161 16.82 46.68 -66.77
CA ASN A 161 16.93 46.28 -68.18
C ASN A 161 16.10 47.19 -69.12
N LEU A 162 14.91 47.61 -68.68
CA LEU A 162 14.07 48.54 -69.44
C LEU A 162 14.72 49.93 -69.53
N LEU A 163 15.36 50.43 -68.46
CA LEU A 163 16.05 51.72 -68.44
C LEU A 163 17.32 51.77 -69.31
N GLN A 164 17.93 50.62 -69.60
CA GLN A 164 19.04 50.55 -70.56
C GLN A 164 18.58 50.71 -72.02
N ARG A 165 17.30 50.45 -72.32
CA ARG A 165 16.75 50.41 -73.68
C ARG A 165 15.75 51.52 -73.96
N TYR A 166 15.09 52.02 -72.93
CA TYR A 166 14.00 52.99 -73.01
C TYR A 166 14.26 54.14 -72.03
N THR A 167 13.72 55.31 -72.35
CA THR A 167 13.76 56.48 -71.48
C THR A 167 12.72 56.38 -70.36
N ASP A 168 12.89 57.18 -69.31
CA ASP A 168 12.03 57.20 -68.11
C ASP A 168 10.53 57.44 -68.40
N GLN A 169 10.19 57.96 -69.58
CA GLN A 169 8.81 58.23 -70.00
C GLN A 169 8.15 57.09 -70.77
N HIS A 170 8.82 55.96 -70.98
CA HIS A 170 8.24 54.82 -71.69
C HIS A 170 7.11 54.16 -70.86
N PRO A 171 5.95 53.81 -71.48
CA PRO A 171 4.82 53.22 -70.76
C PRO A 171 5.19 51.95 -69.97
N ASP A 172 6.11 51.13 -70.47
CA ASP A 172 6.57 49.90 -69.80
C ASP A 172 7.43 50.18 -68.55
N VAL A 173 8.22 51.26 -68.55
CA VAL A 173 9.01 51.71 -67.39
C VAL A 173 8.07 52.22 -66.30
N ILE A 174 7.05 53.00 -66.69
CA ILE A 174 6.03 53.52 -65.77
C ILE A 174 5.21 52.38 -65.16
N GLY A 175 4.81 51.39 -65.98
CA GLY A 175 4.10 50.19 -65.52
C GLY A 175 4.90 49.36 -64.52
N THR A 176 6.18 49.10 -64.82
CA THR A 176 7.06 48.33 -63.93
C THR A 176 7.34 49.07 -62.62
N ARG A 177 7.54 50.40 -62.66
CA ARG A 177 7.70 51.23 -61.45
C ARG A 177 6.44 51.24 -60.59
N ARG A 178 5.25 51.27 -61.19
CA ARG A 178 3.98 51.17 -60.48
C ARG A 178 3.83 49.80 -59.79
N LEU A 179 4.18 48.73 -60.50
CA LEU A 179 4.15 47.37 -59.94
C LEU A 179 5.11 47.20 -58.76
N ILE A 180 6.32 47.76 -58.83
CA ILE A 180 7.27 47.77 -57.71
C ILE A 180 6.66 48.51 -56.51
N LYS A 181 6.04 49.67 -56.75
CA LYS A 181 5.40 50.46 -55.69
C LYS A 181 4.25 49.69 -55.01
N ASP A 182 3.41 49.02 -55.80
CA ASP A 182 2.29 48.23 -55.27
C ASP A 182 2.82 47.04 -54.43
N LEU A 183 3.90 46.38 -54.86
CA LEU A 183 4.56 45.31 -54.10
C LEU A 183 5.22 45.83 -52.81
N GLU A 184 5.82 47.04 -52.84
CA GLU A 184 6.39 47.68 -51.66
C GLU A 184 5.31 48.09 -50.64
N GLU A 185 4.16 48.58 -51.10
CA GLU A 185 3.00 48.88 -50.25
C GLU A 185 2.40 47.61 -49.63
N GLN A 186 2.28 46.52 -50.39
CA GLN A 186 1.86 45.20 -49.86
C GLN A 186 2.82 44.71 -48.78
N LYS A 187 4.14 44.80 -49.03
CA LYS A 187 5.17 44.46 -48.03
C LYS A 187 5.00 45.26 -46.75
N GLN A 188 4.76 46.56 -46.85
CA GLN A 188 4.55 47.42 -45.68
C GLN A 188 3.29 47.05 -44.89
N GLN A 189 2.17 46.79 -45.57
CA GLN A 189 0.93 46.38 -44.90
C GLN A 189 1.08 45.05 -44.16
N GLU A 190 1.76 44.07 -44.77
CA GLU A 190 1.96 42.76 -44.15
C GLU A 190 2.96 42.82 -42.99
N LEU A 191 3.99 43.68 -43.09
CA LEU A 191 4.89 44.00 -41.98
C LEU A 191 4.15 44.64 -40.81
N LEU A 192 3.24 45.58 -41.07
CA LEU A 192 2.45 46.24 -40.03
C LEU A 192 1.46 45.26 -39.38
N ALA A 193 0.84 44.38 -40.16
CA ALA A 193 -0.02 43.32 -39.65
C ALA A 193 0.76 42.37 -38.73
N ARG A 194 1.90 41.85 -39.19
CA ARG A 194 2.77 40.97 -38.37
C ARG A 194 3.33 41.67 -37.14
N LYS A 195 3.71 42.94 -37.22
CA LYS A 195 4.11 43.74 -36.04
C LYS A 195 2.98 43.86 -35.02
N LYS A 196 1.74 44.10 -35.46
CA LYS A 196 0.56 44.13 -34.57
C LYS A 196 0.28 42.77 -33.92
N PHE A 197 0.41 41.68 -34.68
CA PHE A 197 0.29 40.31 -34.13
C PHE A 197 1.40 39.97 -33.13
N ALA A 198 2.65 40.38 -33.39
CA ALA A 198 3.77 40.16 -32.48
C ALA A 198 3.66 40.97 -31.18
N VAL A 199 3.11 42.19 -31.24
CA VAL A 199 2.82 43.01 -30.05
C VAL A 199 1.64 42.45 -29.25
N ALA A 200 0.63 41.88 -29.93
CA ALA A 200 -0.51 41.24 -29.26
C ALA A 200 -0.16 39.88 -28.63
N ASN A 201 0.85 39.16 -29.15
CA ASN A 201 1.34 37.90 -28.61
C ASN A 201 2.88 37.89 -28.48
N PRO A 202 3.43 38.51 -27.42
CA PRO A 202 4.87 38.54 -27.16
C PRO A 202 5.49 37.13 -26.97
N GLY A 203 4.67 36.14 -26.58
CA GLY A 203 5.12 34.77 -26.29
C GLY A 203 5.25 33.84 -27.50
N SER A 204 4.70 34.18 -28.67
CA SER A 204 4.71 33.26 -29.83
C SER A 204 6.08 33.19 -30.52
N SER A 205 6.87 34.26 -30.46
CA SER A 205 8.26 34.31 -30.97
C SER A 205 9.21 33.51 -30.08
N ILE A 206 8.96 33.46 -28.77
CA ILE A 206 9.76 32.74 -27.77
C ILE A 206 9.46 31.23 -27.83
N SER A 207 8.18 30.86 -28.04
CA SER A 207 7.75 29.47 -28.13
C SER A 207 8.23 28.73 -29.39
N ASN A 208 8.68 29.45 -30.42
CA ASN A 208 9.22 28.88 -31.66
C ASN A 208 10.75 28.79 -31.69
N ASN A 209 11.45 29.20 -30.62
CA ASN A 209 12.90 29.03 -30.52
C ASN A 209 13.22 27.52 -30.29
N PRO A 210 13.96 26.85 -31.19
CA PRO A 210 14.31 25.43 -31.05
C PRO A 210 15.00 25.09 -29.72
N VAL A 211 15.80 26.02 -29.17
CA VAL A 211 16.49 25.84 -27.89
C VAL A 211 15.47 25.80 -26.73
N TYR A 212 14.45 26.66 -26.77
CA TYR A 212 13.40 26.70 -25.76
C TYR A 212 12.51 25.46 -25.79
N GLN A 213 12.22 24.93 -26.99
CA GLN A 213 11.51 23.66 -27.13
C GLN A 213 12.34 22.50 -26.56
N GLN A 214 13.64 22.46 -26.82
CA GLN A 214 14.55 21.45 -26.25
C GLN A 214 14.59 21.53 -24.72
N MET A 215 14.66 22.74 -24.14
CA MET A 215 14.64 22.92 -22.69
C MET A 215 13.32 22.47 -22.05
N LYS A 216 12.17 22.73 -22.70
CA LYS A 216 10.87 22.23 -22.24
C LYS A 216 10.79 20.71 -22.24
N VAL A 217 11.34 20.05 -23.27
CA VAL A 217 11.40 18.58 -23.32
C VAL A 217 12.26 18.05 -22.18
N SER A 218 13.44 18.65 -21.94
CA SER A 218 14.32 18.27 -20.83
C SER A 218 13.68 18.48 -19.46
N LEU A 219 12.91 19.57 -19.27
CA LEU A 219 12.14 19.80 -18.05
C LEU A 219 11.08 18.72 -17.85
N ALA A 220 10.32 18.36 -18.88
CA ALA A 220 9.30 17.32 -18.80
C ALA A 220 9.90 15.94 -18.46
N GLU A 221 11.08 15.62 -19.00
CA GLU A 221 11.84 14.41 -18.66
C GLU A 221 12.28 14.44 -17.18
N SER A 222 12.78 15.58 -16.70
CA SER A 222 13.16 15.78 -15.31
C SER A 222 11.96 15.65 -14.35
N GLU A 223 10.81 16.21 -14.71
CA GLU A 223 9.56 16.07 -13.95
C GLU A 223 9.07 14.62 -13.90
N SER A 224 9.16 13.89 -15.02
CA SER A 224 8.87 12.45 -15.06
C SER A 224 9.79 11.65 -14.14
N ASN A 225 11.08 11.99 -14.10
CA ASN A 225 12.05 11.37 -13.18
C ASN A 225 11.73 11.66 -11.71
N VAL A 226 11.34 12.89 -11.38
CA VAL A 226 10.87 13.23 -10.03
C VAL A 226 9.63 12.40 -9.67
N ALA A 227 8.64 12.32 -10.55
CA ALA A 227 7.42 11.56 -10.29
C ALA A 227 7.68 10.06 -10.06
N SER A 228 8.58 9.46 -10.85
CA SER A 228 8.95 8.04 -10.67
C SER A 228 9.68 7.79 -9.35
N LEU A 229 10.58 8.68 -8.95
CA LEU A 229 11.27 8.61 -7.66
C LEU A 229 10.33 8.84 -6.48
N GLN A 230 9.36 9.75 -6.61
CA GLN A 230 8.31 9.95 -5.61
C GLN A 230 7.48 8.67 -5.39
N ALA A 231 7.06 8.00 -6.47
CA ALA A 231 6.35 6.73 -6.39
C ALA A 231 7.21 5.65 -5.71
N ARG A 232 8.50 5.59 -6.04
CA ARG A 232 9.45 4.65 -5.43
C ARG A 232 9.64 4.91 -3.93
N VAL A 233 9.76 6.17 -3.52
CA VAL A 233 9.84 6.56 -2.10
C VAL A 233 8.57 6.18 -1.36
N ALA A 234 7.39 6.43 -1.95
CA ALA A 234 6.12 6.08 -1.33
C ALA A 234 5.98 4.55 -1.11
N GLU A 235 6.39 3.75 -2.09
CA GLU A 235 6.39 2.30 -1.99
C GLU A 235 7.33 1.79 -0.88
N TYR A 236 8.57 2.30 -0.83
CA TYR A 236 9.51 1.92 0.23
C TYR A 236 9.08 2.39 1.61
N ASP A 237 8.44 3.56 1.70
CA ASP A 237 7.92 4.09 2.96
C ASP A 237 6.78 3.20 3.49
N ALA A 238 5.89 2.74 2.61
CA ALA A 238 4.84 1.80 2.95
C ALA A 238 5.41 0.46 3.44
N ARG A 239 6.40 -0.11 2.73
CA ARG A 239 7.08 -1.35 3.14
C ARG A 239 7.80 -1.21 4.47
N TYR A 240 8.50 -0.10 4.67
CA TYR A 240 9.21 0.18 5.92
C TYR A 240 8.24 0.30 7.11
N LYS A 241 7.11 1.01 6.93
CA LYS A 241 6.06 1.11 7.94
C LYS A 241 5.44 -0.25 8.27
N HIS A 242 5.15 -1.05 7.24
CA HIS A 242 4.62 -2.40 7.43
C HIS A 242 5.59 -3.27 8.23
N ALA A 243 6.87 -3.32 7.84
CA ALA A 243 7.91 -4.08 8.54
C ALA A 243 8.11 -3.59 9.99
N THR A 244 8.05 -2.28 10.23
CA THR A 244 8.15 -1.70 11.58
C THR A 244 6.96 -2.11 12.46
N ASN A 245 5.75 -2.13 11.90
CA ASN A 245 4.56 -2.55 12.63
C ASN A 245 4.63 -4.03 12.99
N LEU A 246 5.02 -4.89 12.04
CA LEU A 246 5.23 -6.32 12.29
C LEU A 246 6.22 -6.55 13.44
N LEU A 247 7.38 -5.87 13.41
CA LEU A 247 8.40 -6.00 14.46
C LEU A 247 7.90 -5.54 15.83
N ARG A 248 7.02 -4.52 15.88
CA ARG A 248 6.41 -4.05 17.13
C ARG A 248 5.37 -5.03 17.70
N THR A 249 4.60 -5.68 16.82
CA THR A 249 3.57 -6.65 17.24
C THR A 249 4.13 -8.03 17.56
N GLN A 250 5.32 -8.35 17.05
CA GLN A 250 5.93 -9.67 17.21
C GLN A 250 6.10 -10.12 18.67
N PRO A 251 6.66 -9.33 19.60
CA PRO A 251 6.80 -9.76 21.00
C PRO A 251 5.47 -10.01 21.70
N GLN A 252 4.43 -9.24 21.36
CA GLN A 252 3.08 -9.42 21.93
C GLN A 252 2.44 -10.72 21.43
N LEU A 253 2.64 -11.03 20.16
CA LEU A 253 2.15 -12.26 19.53
C LEU A 253 2.92 -13.49 20.02
N GLU A 254 4.23 -13.38 20.26
CA GLU A 254 5.01 -14.46 20.90
C GLU A 254 4.51 -14.72 22.33
N ALA A 255 4.24 -13.67 23.11
CA ALA A 255 3.64 -13.82 24.43
C ALA A 255 2.26 -14.49 24.37
N GLU A 256 1.38 -14.09 23.45
CA GLU A 256 0.07 -14.70 23.25
C GLU A 256 0.19 -16.17 22.80
N PHE A 257 1.12 -16.48 21.89
CA PHE A 257 1.39 -17.84 21.44
C PHE A 257 1.90 -18.73 22.58
N THR A 258 2.85 -18.26 23.39
CA THR A 258 3.35 -19.02 24.53
C THR A 258 2.25 -19.25 25.58
N GLN A 259 1.36 -18.29 25.79
CA GLN A 259 0.20 -18.46 26.66
C GLN A 259 -0.79 -19.50 26.12
N LEU A 260 -1.14 -19.43 24.83
CA LEU A 260 -2.01 -20.41 24.18
C LEU A 260 -1.42 -21.83 24.22
N ASN A 261 -0.11 -21.95 24.03
CA ASN A 261 0.57 -23.25 24.09
C ASN A 261 0.62 -23.80 25.53
N ARG A 262 0.80 -22.92 26.53
CA ARG A 262 0.72 -23.31 27.94
C ARG A 262 -0.69 -23.78 28.33
N ASP A 263 -1.73 -23.11 27.87
CA ASP A 263 -3.11 -23.52 28.11
C ASP A 263 -3.43 -24.88 27.45
N TYR A 264 -2.81 -25.16 26.30
CA TYR A 264 -2.87 -26.48 25.65
C TYR A 264 -2.12 -27.57 26.43
N GLU A 265 -0.92 -27.29 26.96
CA GLU A 265 -0.11 -28.27 27.70
C GLU A 265 -0.64 -28.62 29.10
N ILE A 266 -1.51 -27.76 29.69
CA ILE A 266 -2.09 -27.96 31.02
C ILE A 266 -3.32 -28.90 30.99
N HIS A 267 -3.88 -29.18 29.82
CA HIS A 267 -5.12 -29.96 29.64
C HIS A 267 -4.88 -31.34 29.07
#